data_AF-A0A970Y712-F1
#
_entry.id   AF-A0A970Y712-F1
#
_cell.length_a   1.000
_cell.length_b   1.000
_cell.length_c   1.000
_cell.angle_alpha   90.00
_cell.angle_beta   90.00
_cell.angle_gamma   90.00
#
_symmetry.space_group_name_H-M   'P 1'
#
loop_
_entity.id
_entity.type
_entity.pdbx_description
1 polymer ?
#
loop_
_entity_poly.entity_id
_entity_poly.type
_entity_poly.pdbx_seq_one_letter_code
_entity_poly.pdbx_strand_id
1 'polypeptide(L)'
;MTAFALIKSTYGGKLRQAMESVVAELEPTPVEREQIMLLNRLFLSVLDAYCSHQLDLGPALDAHTSVMYAAAGQDEPRVLNVTLRGLVEFNSLTTAQARVVVGLVADKRTLLISGPAQSGKSTLLNAILQLLPRDSQVVAVEKESELPYLREKPFTLTLQAKPGTPAAAAAFTHASLSRPSCIIAGNLASTDTVSFLRALHPAFGLATLDSPDPEMSLAEWHANSPEMEGLLLKIQPVILHVERDQAGRPRLTRILETQPHAHGIRLAEIKPA
;
A
#
# COMPACT_ATOMS: atom_id res chain seq x y z
N MET A 1 3.48 -3.35 18.92
CA MET A 1 3.91 -1.93 19.01
C MET A 1 5.41 -1.86 19.13
N THR A 2 6.09 -1.29 18.13
CA THR A 2 7.52 -0.97 18.24
C THR A 2 7.74 0.06 19.35
N ALA A 3 8.94 0.07 19.96
CA ALA A 3 9.32 1.10 20.92
C ALA A 3 9.14 2.52 20.34
N PHE A 4 9.26 2.65 19.01
CA PHE A 4 9.10 3.90 18.29
C PHE A 4 7.64 4.37 18.18
N ALA A 5 6.71 3.48 17.84
CA ALA A 5 5.28 3.79 17.84
C ALA A 5 4.79 4.18 19.24
N LEU A 6 5.36 3.56 20.28
CA LEU A 6 5.10 3.93 21.67
C LEU A 6 5.63 5.33 22.01
N ILE A 7 6.83 5.70 21.53
CA ILE A 7 7.36 7.06 21.71
C ILE A 7 6.44 8.09 21.03
N LYS A 8 6.04 7.86 19.77
CA LYS A 8 5.16 8.78 19.05
C LYS A 8 3.82 8.95 19.76
N SER A 9 3.15 7.85 20.13
CA SER A 9 1.84 7.92 20.80
C SER A 9 1.94 8.53 22.20
N THR A 10 2.96 8.15 22.97
CA THR A 10 3.15 8.63 24.36
C THR A 10 3.56 10.10 24.37
N TYR A 11 4.52 10.50 23.54
CA TYR A 11 5.01 11.87 23.49
C TYR A 11 3.97 12.82 22.87
N GLY A 12 3.32 12.40 21.77
CA GLY A 12 2.22 13.15 21.17
C GLY A 12 1.02 13.29 22.12
N GLY A 13 0.69 12.23 22.86
CA GLY A 13 -0.34 12.27 23.90
C GLY A 13 0.01 13.23 25.03
N LYS A 14 1.25 13.18 25.54
CA LYS A 14 1.75 14.10 26.57
C LYS A 14 1.75 15.57 26.12
N LEU A 15 2.09 15.85 24.86
CA LEU A 15 2.03 17.20 24.30
C LEU A 15 0.60 17.75 24.27
N ARG A 16 -0.38 16.94 23.82
CA ARG A 16 -1.79 17.34 23.83
C ARG A 16 -2.30 17.56 25.25
N GLN A 17 -1.96 16.67 26.18
CA GLN A 17 -2.34 16.80 27.58
C GLN A 17 -1.72 18.04 28.23
N ALA A 18 -0.46 18.35 27.92
CA ALA A 18 0.20 19.56 28.39
C ALA A 18 -0.49 20.83 27.84
N MET A 19 -0.86 20.83 26.56
CA MET A 19 -1.63 21.93 25.96
C MET A 19 -2.98 22.12 26.68
N GLU A 20 -3.73 21.03 26.90
CA GLU A 20 -5.01 21.07 27.62
C GLU A 20 -4.85 21.60 29.05
N SER A 21 -3.79 21.18 29.75
CA SER A 21 -3.47 21.68 31.09
C SER A 21 -3.17 23.18 31.08
N VAL A 22 -2.38 23.67 30.13
CA VAL A 22 -2.03 25.10 30.01
C VAL A 22 -3.26 25.94 29.70
N VAL A 23 -4.15 25.44 28.82
CA VAL A 23 -5.42 26.13 28.49
C VAL A 23 -6.36 26.16 29.71
N ALA A 24 -6.39 25.10 30.51
CA ALA A 24 -7.22 25.05 31.71
C ALA A 24 -6.68 25.96 32.83
N GLU A 25 -5.36 26.11 32.96
CA GLU A 25 -4.74 26.90 34.04
C GLU A 25 -4.75 28.41 33.75
N LEU A 26 -4.55 28.81 32.50
CA LEU A 26 -4.38 30.23 32.14
C LEU A 26 -5.69 30.94 31.75
N GLU A 27 -6.80 30.20 31.57
CA GLU A 27 -8.06 30.70 30.99
C GLU A 27 -7.85 31.71 29.84
N PRO A 28 -7.07 31.35 28.80
CA PRO A 28 -6.54 32.29 27.84
C PRO A 28 -7.63 32.94 26.99
N THR A 29 -7.38 34.18 26.57
CA THR A 29 -8.22 34.88 25.59
C THR A 29 -8.24 34.11 24.26
N PRO A 30 -9.22 34.37 23.36
CA PRO A 30 -9.30 33.66 22.07
C PRO A 30 -8.02 33.71 21.24
N VAL A 31 -7.29 34.84 21.28
CA VAL A 31 -6.03 35.05 20.56
C VAL A 31 -4.89 34.23 21.18
N GLU A 32 -4.77 34.23 22.50
CA GLU A 32 -3.77 33.44 23.23
C GLU A 32 -4.02 31.93 23.05
N ARG A 33 -5.29 31.52 23.00
CA ARG A 33 -5.67 30.13 22.71
C ARG A 33 -5.22 29.71 21.31
N GLU A 34 -5.35 30.57 20.29
CA GLU A 34 -4.82 30.29 18.96
C GLU A 34 -3.28 30.16 18.97
N GLN A 35 -2.58 31.02 19.71
CA GLN A 35 -1.12 30.94 19.83
C GLN A 35 -0.67 29.63 20.48
N ILE A 36 -1.35 29.19 21.54
CA ILE A 36 -1.08 27.91 22.21
C ILE A 36 -1.32 26.73 21.25
N MET A 37 -2.42 26.76 20.48
CA MET A 37 -2.70 25.74 19.47
C MET A 37 -1.64 25.72 18.35
N LEU A 38 -1.17 26.89 17.92
CA LEU A 38 -0.12 27.02 16.90
C LEU A 38 1.19 26.38 17.40
N LEU A 39 1.60 26.69 18.64
CA LEU A 39 2.77 26.09 19.30
C LEU A 39 2.65 24.57 19.37
N ASN A 40 1.50 24.05 19.80
CA ASN A 40 1.29 22.60 19.85
C ASN A 40 1.39 21.95 18.45
N ARG A 41 0.83 22.57 17.41
CA ARG A 41 0.98 22.08 16.03
C ARG A 41 2.44 22.09 15.56
N LEU A 42 3.22 23.11 15.91
CA LEU A 42 4.65 23.16 15.58
C LEU A 42 5.42 22.03 16.27
N PHE A 43 5.18 21.76 17.55
CA PHE A 43 5.84 20.66 18.26
C PHE A 43 5.45 19.29 17.71
N LEU A 44 4.17 19.08 17.38
CA LEU A 44 3.72 17.86 16.73
C LEU A 44 4.35 17.70 15.33
N SER A 45 4.48 18.78 14.57
CA SER A 45 5.17 18.78 13.27
C SER A 45 6.64 18.37 13.38
N VAL A 46 7.38 18.88 14.38
CA VAL A 46 8.77 18.45 14.65
C VAL A 46 8.83 16.96 15.00
N LEU A 47 7.90 16.48 15.82
CA LEU A 47 7.81 15.06 16.16
C LEU A 47 7.54 14.19 14.92
N ASP A 48 6.59 14.60 14.06
CA ASP A 48 6.28 13.91 12.82
C ASP A 48 7.44 13.93 11.81
N ALA A 49 8.18 15.04 11.73
CA ALA A 49 9.38 15.15 10.91
C ALA A 49 10.48 14.19 11.38
N TYR A 50 10.74 14.12 12.69
CA TYR A 50 11.67 13.15 13.27
C TYR A 50 11.23 11.71 13.02
N CYS A 51 9.94 11.41 13.20
CA CYS A 51 9.37 10.09 12.90
C CYS A 51 9.52 9.69 11.44
N SER A 52 9.30 10.63 10.52
CA SER A 52 9.50 10.40 9.09
C SER A 52 10.96 10.11 8.77
N HIS A 53 11.90 10.84 9.38
CA HIS A 53 13.33 10.60 9.18
C HIS A 53 13.79 9.21 9.66
N GLN A 54 13.25 8.73 10.78
CA GLN A 54 13.59 7.39 11.28
C GLN A 54 13.05 6.27 10.37
N LEU A 55 11.85 6.45 9.81
CA LEU A 55 11.31 5.51 8.81
C LEU A 55 12.13 5.47 7.51
N ASP A 56 12.80 6.57 7.16
CA ASP A 56 13.72 6.60 6.02
C ASP A 56 15.00 5.76 6.27
N LEU A 57 15.37 5.55 7.54
CA LEU A 57 16.62 4.88 7.94
C LEU A 57 16.48 3.36 8.17
N GLY A 58 15.27 2.84 8.37
CA GLY A 58 15.06 1.40 8.50
C GLY A 58 13.59 0.97 8.60
N PRO A 59 13.26 -0.27 8.20
CA PRO A 59 11.90 -0.77 8.28
C PRO A 59 11.47 -0.96 9.73
N ALA A 60 10.37 -0.32 10.13
CA ALA A 60 9.75 -0.57 11.43
C ALA A 60 8.87 -1.82 11.35
N LEU A 61 9.13 -2.81 12.21
CA LEU A 61 8.38 -4.07 12.20
C LEU A 61 7.12 -3.95 13.07
N ASP A 62 5.93 -3.88 12.47
CA ASP A 62 4.67 -3.92 13.22
C ASP A 62 4.04 -5.31 13.12
N ALA A 63 4.26 -6.11 14.15
CA ALA A 63 3.61 -7.41 14.29
C ALA A 63 2.18 -7.20 14.84
N HIS A 64 1.19 -7.16 13.95
CA HIS A 64 -0.21 -7.30 14.33
C HIS A 64 -0.53 -8.79 14.56
N THR A 65 -0.20 -9.31 15.74
CA THR A 65 -0.80 -10.58 16.19
C THR A 65 -2.17 -10.31 16.79
N SER A 66 -3.17 -11.07 16.35
CA SER A 66 -4.57 -11.19 16.77
C SER A 66 -5.17 -10.16 17.75
N VAL A 67 -6.32 -9.62 17.31
CA VAL A 67 -7.23 -8.69 17.99
C VAL A 67 -7.57 -9.11 19.43
N MET A 68 -6.89 -8.53 20.40
CA MET A 68 -7.42 -8.37 21.78
C MET A 68 -7.07 -7.01 22.41
N TYR A 69 -6.17 -6.19 21.84
CA TYR A 69 -5.70 -4.96 22.52
C TYR A 69 -5.41 -3.71 21.67
N ALA A 70 -5.80 -3.62 20.40
CA ALA A 70 -5.52 -2.40 19.62
C ALA A 70 -6.77 -1.51 19.50
N ALA A 71 -7.03 -0.72 20.53
CA ALA A 71 -7.99 0.38 20.46
C ALA A 71 -7.35 1.67 19.93
N ALA A 72 -8.12 2.32 19.07
CA ALA A 72 -8.20 3.75 18.80
C ALA A 72 -7.03 4.47 18.10
N GLY A 73 -7.36 4.91 16.88
CA GLY A 73 -6.99 6.23 16.39
C GLY A 73 -6.28 6.20 15.05
N GLN A 74 -7.01 6.38 13.95
CA GLN A 74 -6.45 6.88 12.69
C GLN A 74 -7.47 7.74 11.93
N ASP A 75 -7.06 8.98 11.69
CA ASP A 75 -7.66 9.93 10.74
C ASP A 75 -7.67 9.35 9.32
N GLU A 76 -8.74 9.64 8.56
CA GLU A 76 -9.07 9.02 7.27
C GLU A 76 -8.27 9.59 6.09
N PRO A 77 -7.85 8.72 5.17
CA PRO A 77 -8.57 8.57 3.90
C PRO A 77 -9.11 7.15 3.76
N ARG A 78 -10.45 7.00 3.71
CA ARG A 78 -11.12 5.69 3.72
C ARG A 78 -10.91 4.93 2.40
N VAL A 79 -9.86 4.10 2.34
CA VAL A 79 -9.89 2.91 1.47
C VAL A 79 -11.16 2.13 1.83
N LEU A 80 -12.02 1.90 0.84
CA LEU A 80 -13.32 1.28 1.10
C LEU A 80 -13.13 -0.22 1.32
N ASN A 81 -13.65 -0.73 2.43
CA ASN A 81 -13.67 -2.17 2.69
C ASN A 81 -14.86 -2.82 1.97
N VAL A 82 -14.73 -2.98 0.65
CA VAL A 82 -15.75 -3.58 -0.22
C VAL A 82 -15.24 -4.87 -0.85
N THR A 83 -16.14 -5.82 -1.09
CA THR A 83 -15.82 -7.08 -1.78
C THR A 83 -15.66 -6.85 -3.28
N LEU A 84 -14.98 -7.78 -3.99
CA LEU A 84 -14.92 -7.74 -5.45
C LEU A 84 -16.32 -7.77 -6.09
N ARG A 85 -17.26 -8.50 -5.50
CA ARG A 85 -18.67 -8.51 -5.91
C ARG A 85 -19.32 -7.14 -5.74
N GLY A 86 -19.07 -6.46 -4.62
CA GLY A 86 -19.54 -5.09 -4.40
C GLY A 86 -19.02 -4.12 -5.46
N LEU A 87 -17.77 -4.27 -5.89
CA LEU A 87 -17.22 -3.47 -7.00
C LEU A 87 -17.94 -3.74 -8.34
N VAL A 88 -18.42 -4.96 -8.58
CA VAL A 88 -19.29 -5.25 -9.74
C VAL A 88 -20.65 -4.58 -9.59
N GLU A 89 -21.25 -4.62 -8.40
CA GLU A 89 -22.54 -3.98 -8.11
C GLU A 89 -22.46 -2.44 -8.24
N PHE A 90 -21.32 -1.82 -7.92
CA PHE A 90 -21.05 -0.40 -8.17
C PHE A 90 -20.62 -0.10 -9.62
N ASN A 91 -20.67 -1.09 -10.51
CA ASN A 91 -20.24 -1.04 -11.90
C ASN A 91 -18.72 -0.77 -12.09
N SER A 92 -17.91 -0.78 -11.04
CA SER A 92 -16.47 -0.50 -11.11
C SER A 92 -15.69 -1.56 -11.88
N LEU A 93 -16.25 -2.77 -11.93
CA LEU A 93 -15.79 -3.90 -12.71
C LEU A 93 -16.99 -4.49 -13.44
N THR A 94 -16.80 -4.98 -14.65
CA THR A 94 -17.79 -5.88 -15.26
C THR A 94 -17.69 -7.27 -14.64
N THR A 95 -18.75 -8.07 -14.74
CA THR A 95 -18.73 -9.47 -14.28
C THR A 95 -17.64 -10.28 -14.99
N ALA A 96 -17.39 -10.03 -16.27
CA ALA A 96 -16.35 -10.72 -17.03
C ALA A 96 -14.94 -10.36 -16.50
N GLN A 97 -14.67 -9.07 -16.27
CA GLN A 97 -13.41 -8.62 -15.65
C GLN A 97 -13.22 -9.21 -14.25
N ALA A 98 -14.27 -9.25 -13.42
CA ALA A 98 -14.20 -9.83 -12.09
C ALA A 98 -13.86 -11.33 -12.14
N ARG A 99 -14.40 -12.09 -13.10
CA ARG A 99 -14.03 -13.51 -13.30
C ARG A 99 -12.56 -13.67 -13.67
N VAL A 100 -12.03 -12.81 -14.55
CA VAL A 100 -10.61 -12.81 -14.91
C VAL A 100 -9.75 -12.56 -13.67
N VAL A 101 -10.07 -11.53 -12.88
CA VAL A 101 -9.34 -11.21 -11.64
C VAL A 101 -9.37 -12.38 -10.65
N VAL A 102 -10.52 -13.03 -10.46
CA VAL A 102 -10.64 -14.22 -9.59
C VAL A 102 -9.75 -15.37 -10.09
N GLY A 103 -9.75 -15.64 -11.40
CA GLY A 103 -8.88 -16.66 -12.00
C GLY A 103 -7.40 -16.37 -11.77
N LEU A 104 -6.97 -15.13 -12.02
CA LEU A 104 -5.58 -14.71 -11.81
C LEU A 104 -5.12 -14.88 -10.35
N VAL A 105 -5.99 -14.57 -9.38
CA VAL A 105 -5.69 -14.77 -7.95
C VAL A 105 -5.62 -16.25 -7.60
N ALA A 106 -6.54 -17.07 -8.12
CA ALA A 106 -6.52 -18.51 -7.92
C ALA A 106 -5.24 -19.16 -8.47
N ASP A 107 -4.76 -18.66 -9.62
CA ASP A 107 -3.52 -19.07 -10.26
C ASP A 107 -2.26 -18.46 -9.60
N LYS A 108 -2.42 -17.70 -8.50
CA LYS A 108 -1.33 -17.00 -7.80
C LYS A 108 -0.48 -16.14 -8.75
N ARG A 109 -1.13 -15.47 -9.70
CA ARG A 109 -0.46 -14.50 -10.58
C ARG A 109 -0.16 -13.22 -9.80
N THR A 110 1.00 -12.63 -10.06
CA THR A 110 1.36 -11.32 -9.51
C THR A 110 0.51 -10.23 -10.16
N LEU A 111 -0.20 -9.42 -9.35
CA LEU A 111 -1.06 -8.34 -9.82
C LEU A 111 -0.53 -6.97 -9.39
N LEU A 112 -0.36 -6.07 -10.36
CA LEU A 112 0.03 -4.69 -10.13
C LEU A 112 -1.13 -3.78 -10.51
N ILE A 113 -1.53 -2.84 -9.67
CA ILE A 113 -2.67 -1.97 -9.92
C ILE A 113 -2.15 -0.57 -10.25
N SER A 114 -2.32 -0.13 -11.48
CA SER A 114 -1.92 1.21 -11.93
C SER A 114 -3.12 2.14 -12.08
N GLY A 115 -2.85 3.44 -12.16
CA GLY A 115 -3.87 4.45 -12.40
C GLY A 115 -3.61 5.75 -11.65
N PRO A 116 -4.35 6.83 -11.97
CA PRO A 116 -4.16 8.14 -11.34
C PRO A 116 -4.34 8.14 -9.81
N ALA A 117 -3.90 9.23 -9.17
CA ALA A 117 -4.19 9.45 -7.75
C ALA A 117 -5.71 9.41 -7.51
N GLN A 118 -6.13 8.79 -6.41
CA GLN A 118 -7.54 8.63 -6.04
C GLN A 118 -8.40 7.88 -7.07
N SER A 119 -7.83 7.12 -8.02
CA SER A 119 -8.62 6.33 -8.98
C SER A 119 -9.28 5.08 -8.38
N GLY A 120 -8.98 4.73 -7.13
CA GLY A 120 -9.53 3.55 -6.44
C GLY A 120 -8.59 2.34 -6.40
N LYS A 121 -7.31 2.51 -6.72
CA LYS A 121 -6.28 1.44 -6.69
C LYS A 121 -6.27 0.66 -5.38
N SER A 122 -6.13 1.35 -4.24
CA SER A 122 -6.06 0.72 -2.91
C SER A 122 -7.38 0.03 -2.54
N THR A 123 -8.53 0.55 -2.99
CA THR A 123 -9.84 -0.10 -2.81
C THR A 123 -9.93 -1.39 -3.62
N LEU A 124 -9.47 -1.39 -4.88
CA LEU A 124 -9.40 -2.60 -5.70
C LEU A 124 -8.43 -3.63 -5.11
N LEU A 125 -7.25 -3.18 -4.66
CA LEU A 125 -6.27 -4.03 -3.96
C LEU A 125 -6.93 -4.69 -2.74
N ASN A 126 -7.56 -3.89 -1.88
CA ASN A 126 -8.25 -4.39 -0.68
C ASN A 126 -9.34 -5.43 -1.02
N ALA A 127 -10.11 -5.21 -2.09
CA ALA A 127 -11.12 -6.18 -2.55
C ALA A 127 -10.49 -7.49 -3.07
N ILE A 128 -9.33 -7.41 -3.73
CA ILE A 128 -8.56 -8.59 -4.21
C ILE A 128 -7.98 -9.36 -3.02
N LEU A 129 -7.49 -8.67 -1.99
CA LEU A 129 -6.95 -9.32 -0.78
C LEU A 129 -7.96 -10.23 -0.09
N GLN A 130 -9.25 -9.88 -0.15
CA GLN A 130 -10.34 -10.68 0.40
C GLN A 130 -10.52 -12.04 -0.29
N LEU A 131 -10.01 -12.19 -1.52
CA LEU A 131 -10.04 -13.45 -2.27
C LEU A 131 -8.96 -14.44 -1.81
N LEU A 132 -7.95 -13.96 -1.07
CA LEU A 132 -6.87 -14.82 -0.60
C LEU A 132 -7.36 -15.82 0.45
N PRO A 133 -6.94 -17.10 0.37
CA PRO A 133 -7.25 -18.10 1.38
C PRO A 133 -6.94 -17.61 2.80
N ARG A 134 -7.79 -17.97 3.78
CA ARG A 134 -7.65 -17.48 5.16
C ARG A 134 -6.31 -17.86 5.79
N ASP A 135 -5.75 -19.00 5.42
CA ASP A 135 -4.47 -19.55 5.89
C ASP A 135 -3.24 -19.03 5.12
N SER A 136 -3.41 -18.15 4.14
CA SER A 136 -2.28 -17.56 3.40
C SER A 136 -1.42 -16.70 4.30
N GLN A 137 -0.12 -17.01 4.38
CA GLN A 137 0.87 -16.17 5.03
C GLN A 137 1.15 -14.95 4.17
N VAL A 138 0.85 -13.77 4.69
CA VAL A 138 0.95 -12.51 3.98
C VAL A 138 1.98 -11.63 4.64
N VAL A 139 2.85 -11.01 3.84
CA VAL A 139 3.71 -9.93 4.31
C VAL A 139 3.39 -8.66 3.53
N ALA A 140 2.97 -7.61 4.23
CA ALA A 140 2.70 -6.31 3.64
C ALA A 140 3.85 -5.35 3.93
N VAL A 141 4.30 -4.63 2.91
CA VAL A 141 5.26 -3.52 3.03
C VAL A 141 4.51 -2.23 2.72
N GLU A 142 4.28 -1.38 3.72
CA GLU A 142 3.48 -0.16 3.59
C GLU A 142 4.07 0.98 4.42
N LYS A 143 3.86 2.24 4.02
CA LYS A 143 4.27 3.40 4.85
C LYS A 143 3.37 3.54 6.06
N GLU A 144 2.07 3.48 5.79
CA GLU A 144 0.96 3.59 6.75
C GLU A 144 0.02 2.42 6.43
N SER A 145 -0.63 1.83 7.45
CA SER A 145 -1.54 0.70 7.23
C SER A 145 -2.83 1.21 6.58
N GLU A 146 -2.81 1.40 5.25
CA GLU A 146 -3.91 1.97 4.48
C GLU A 146 -4.97 0.92 4.12
N LEU A 147 -4.60 -0.36 4.03
CA LEU A 147 -5.50 -1.43 3.60
C LEU A 147 -6.25 -2.04 4.81
N PRO A 148 -7.57 -1.79 4.97
CA PRO A 148 -8.30 -2.21 6.17
C PRO A 148 -8.31 -3.72 6.37
N TYR A 149 -8.42 -4.49 5.28
CA TYR A 149 -8.53 -5.94 5.36
C TYR A 149 -7.28 -6.63 5.88
N LEU A 150 -6.09 -6.02 5.76
CA LEU A 150 -4.86 -6.57 6.32
C LEU A 150 -4.94 -6.72 7.85
N ARG A 151 -5.67 -5.84 8.53
CA ARG A 151 -5.84 -5.89 9.99
C ARG A 151 -6.76 -7.03 10.44
N GLU A 152 -7.64 -7.46 9.56
CA GLU A 152 -8.61 -8.54 9.82
C GLU A 152 -8.08 -9.91 9.39
N LYS A 153 -7.16 -9.95 8.43
CA LYS A 153 -6.61 -11.17 7.86
C LYS A 153 -5.60 -11.84 8.81
N PRO A 154 -5.81 -13.11 9.21
CA PRO A 154 -4.84 -13.84 10.03
C PRO A 154 -3.55 -14.14 9.25
N PHE A 155 -2.47 -14.44 9.97
CA PHE A 155 -1.14 -14.73 9.39
C PHE A 155 -0.56 -13.60 8.53
N THR A 156 -0.86 -12.35 8.93
CA THR A 156 -0.34 -11.14 8.28
C THR A 156 0.79 -10.53 9.11
N LEU A 157 1.93 -10.27 8.46
CA LEU A 157 3.03 -9.47 9.00
C LEU A 157 3.09 -8.14 8.24
N THR A 158 3.18 -7.02 8.95
CA THR A 158 3.30 -5.70 8.32
C THR A 158 4.68 -5.10 8.61
N LEU A 159 5.43 -4.79 7.56
CA LEU A 159 6.69 -4.07 7.60
C LEU A 159 6.42 -2.62 7.19
N GLN A 160 6.68 -1.70 8.10
CA GLN A 160 6.51 -0.27 7.85
C GLN A 160 7.77 0.31 7.21
N ALA A 161 7.66 0.78 5.97
CA ALA A 161 8.75 1.42 5.26
C ALA A 161 8.18 2.45 4.28
N LYS A 162 8.89 3.57 4.11
CA LYS A 162 8.48 4.60 3.16
C LYS A 162 8.90 4.21 1.74
N PRO A 163 8.02 4.26 0.74
CA PRO A 163 8.35 3.97 -0.65
C PRO A 163 9.51 4.82 -1.17
N GLY A 164 10.33 4.23 -2.03
CA GLY A 164 11.48 4.85 -2.68
C GLY A 164 12.70 5.04 -1.77
N THR A 165 12.72 4.42 -0.59
CA THR A 165 13.83 4.52 0.36
C THR A 165 14.63 3.22 0.45
N PRO A 166 15.90 3.27 0.89
CA PRO A 166 16.66 2.05 1.18
C PRO A 166 15.95 1.11 2.18
N ALA A 167 15.19 1.68 3.11
CA ALA A 167 14.39 0.92 4.07
C ALA A 167 13.29 0.07 3.39
N ALA A 168 12.67 0.55 2.30
CA ALA A 168 11.68 -0.22 1.55
C ALA A 168 12.32 -1.41 0.81
N ALA A 169 13.47 -1.21 0.17
CA ALA A 169 14.23 -2.29 -0.45
C ALA A 169 14.66 -3.38 0.56
N ALA A 170 15.11 -2.96 1.75
CA ALA A 170 15.40 -3.86 2.86
C ALA A 170 14.14 -4.59 3.35
N ALA A 171 13.00 -3.90 3.45
CA ALA A 171 11.72 -4.50 3.85
C ALA A 171 11.29 -5.64 2.91
N PHE A 172 11.40 -5.46 1.59
CA PHE A 172 11.11 -6.53 0.63
C PHE A 172 12.05 -7.71 0.78
N THR A 173 13.34 -7.46 1.03
CA THR A 173 14.30 -8.51 1.33
C THR A 173 13.90 -9.29 2.58
N HIS A 174 13.57 -8.61 3.67
CA HIS A 174 13.11 -9.24 4.91
C HIS A 174 11.78 -9.98 4.75
N ALA A 175 10.86 -9.44 3.94
CA ALA A 175 9.62 -10.11 3.60
C ALA A 175 9.88 -11.49 2.99
N SER A 176 10.81 -11.58 2.02
CA SER A 176 11.16 -12.86 1.38
C SER A 176 11.70 -13.91 2.37
N LEU A 177 12.44 -13.49 3.40
CA LEU A 177 13.03 -14.40 4.39
C LEU A 177 12.00 -15.11 5.26
N SER A 178 10.82 -14.51 5.46
CA SER A 178 9.71 -15.12 6.18
C SER A 178 8.94 -16.17 5.36
N ARG A 179 9.34 -16.40 4.10
CA ARG A 179 8.74 -17.36 3.14
C ARG A 179 7.21 -17.23 3.04
N PRO A 180 6.68 -16.02 2.78
CA PRO A 180 5.26 -15.81 2.70
C PRO A 180 4.65 -16.53 1.49
N SER A 181 3.33 -16.70 1.51
CA SER A 181 2.57 -17.10 0.33
C SER A 181 2.32 -15.92 -0.61
N CYS A 182 2.19 -14.70 -0.06
CA CYS A 182 1.93 -13.47 -0.81
C CYS A 182 2.69 -12.29 -0.19
N ILE A 183 3.29 -11.44 -1.04
CA ILE A 183 3.88 -10.16 -0.64
C ILE A 183 2.98 -9.03 -1.16
N ILE A 184 2.69 -8.05 -0.32
CA ILE A 184 1.83 -6.92 -0.65
C ILE A 184 2.62 -5.63 -0.56
N ALA A 185 2.41 -4.72 -1.51
CA ALA A 185 2.91 -3.35 -1.43
C ALA A 185 1.76 -2.36 -1.64
N GLY A 186 1.41 -1.60 -0.60
CA GLY A 186 0.29 -0.66 -0.64
C GLY A 186 0.51 0.48 -1.64
N ASN A 187 1.76 0.92 -1.79
CA ASN A 187 2.20 1.92 -2.76
C ASN A 187 3.65 1.60 -3.17
N LEU A 188 3.82 0.95 -4.32
CA LEU A 188 5.11 0.54 -4.85
C LEU A 188 5.69 1.67 -5.71
N ALA A 189 6.81 2.23 -5.25
CA ALA A 189 7.55 3.21 -6.02
C ALA A 189 8.25 2.55 -7.21
N SER A 190 8.37 3.25 -8.34
CA SER A 190 9.11 2.76 -9.51
C SER A 190 10.52 2.25 -9.15
N THR A 191 11.22 2.92 -8.24
CA THR A 191 12.57 2.56 -7.77
C THR A 191 12.61 1.27 -6.92
N ASP A 192 11.51 0.90 -6.27
CA ASP A 192 11.42 -0.29 -5.43
C ASP A 192 10.98 -1.55 -6.19
N THR A 193 10.49 -1.39 -7.43
CA THR A 193 9.89 -2.46 -8.23
C THR A 193 10.81 -3.67 -8.39
N VAL A 194 12.10 -3.45 -8.63
CA VAL A 194 13.10 -4.52 -8.74
C VAL A 194 13.18 -5.32 -7.43
N SER A 195 13.25 -4.62 -6.30
CA SER A 195 13.33 -5.23 -4.97
C SER A 195 12.07 -6.02 -4.64
N PHE A 196 10.90 -5.47 -4.96
CA PHE A 196 9.63 -6.17 -4.83
C PHE A 196 9.59 -7.44 -5.67
N LEU A 197 9.86 -7.35 -6.98
CA LEU A 197 9.83 -8.50 -7.89
C LEU A 197 10.82 -9.60 -7.49
N ARG A 198 12.03 -9.23 -7.05
CA ARG A 198 13.02 -10.19 -6.52
C ARG A 198 12.52 -10.92 -5.28
N ALA A 199 11.82 -10.22 -4.39
CA ALA A 199 11.28 -10.80 -3.16
C ALA A 199 10.17 -11.83 -3.40
N LEU A 200 9.56 -11.84 -4.59
CA LEU A 200 8.42 -12.70 -4.86
C LEU A 200 8.78 -14.18 -4.94
N HIS A 201 9.98 -14.64 -5.27
CA HIS A 201 10.15 -16.09 -5.51
C HIS A 201 10.28 -16.88 -4.18
N PRO A 202 9.35 -17.80 -3.79
CA PRO A 202 8.27 -18.44 -4.55
C PRO A 202 6.82 -17.93 -4.32
N ALA A 203 6.62 -16.90 -3.49
CA ALA A 203 5.38 -16.15 -3.35
C ALA A 203 4.86 -15.52 -4.68
N PHE A 204 3.66 -14.97 -4.62
CA PHE A 204 3.17 -14.01 -5.64
C PHE A 204 3.01 -12.63 -5.01
N GLY A 205 2.89 -11.61 -5.86
CA GLY A 205 2.84 -10.21 -5.43
C GLY A 205 1.48 -9.56 -5.69
N LEU A 206 1.04 -8.69 -4.79
CA LEU A 206 -0.09 -7.77 -5.03
C LEU A 206 0.33 -6.35 -4.67
N ALA A 207 0.29 -5.41 -5.61
CA ALA A 207 0.74 -4.06 -5.32
C ALA A 207 -0.10 -2.98 -6.01
N THR A 208 -0.14 -1.78 -5.46
CA THR A 208 -0.51 -0.59 -6.26
C THR A 208 0.75 0.15 -6.70
N LEU A 209 0.72 0.72 -7.90
CA LEU A 209 1.82 1.51 -8.47
C LEU A 209 1.59 2.99 -8.19
N ASP A 210 2.67 3.73 -7.94
CA ASP A 210 2.66 5.18 -7.78
C ASP A 210 2.46 5.94 -9.10
N SER A 211 2.69 5.28 -10.23
CA SER A 211 2.54 5.84 -11.57
C SER A 211 1.12 5.75 -12.13
N PRO A 212 0.64 6.81 -12.82
CA PRO A 212 -0.69 6.83 -13.42
C PRO A 212 -0.82 5.94 -14.66
N ASP A 213 0.27 5.68 -15.38
CA ASP A 213 0.24 5.06 -16.71
C ASP A 213 1.10 3.77 -16.72
N PRO A 214 0.54 2.62 -17.16
CA PRO A 214 1.26 1.35 -17.11
C PRO A 214 2.38 1.27 -18.15
N GLU A 215 2.25 1.89 -19.32
CA GLU A 215 3.31 1.97 -20.32
C GLU A 215 4.49 2.83 -19.83
N MET A 216 4.19 3.96 -19.18
CA MET A 216 5.21 4.81 -18.53
C MET A 216 5.93 4.06 -17.42
N SER A 217 5.19 3.31 -16.59
CA SER A 217 5.76 2.46 -15.54
C SER A 217 6.77 1.46 -16.13
N LEU A 218 6.37 0.77 -17.22
CA LEU A 218 7.24 -0.19 -17.89
C LEU A 218 8.51 0.48 -18.45
N ALA A 219 8.37 1.66 -19.08
CA ALA A 219 9.51 2.41 -19.61
C ALA A 219 10.49 2.84 -18.50
N GLU A 220 9.98 3.34 -17.37
CA GLU A 220 10.80 3.70 -16.21
C GLU A 220 11.54 2.49 -15.64
N TRP A 221 10.86 1.35 -15.51
CA TRP A 221 11.47 0.13 -15.00
C TRP A 221 12.62 -0.36 -15.89
N HIS A 222 12.45 -0.30 -17.22
CA HIS A 222 13.51 -0.63 -18.18
C HIS A 222 14.68 0.35 -18.13
N ALA A 223 14.41 1.65 -17.98
CA ALA A 223 15.46 2.66 -17.90
C ALA A 223 16.29 2.55 -16.61
N ASN A 224 15.66 2.16 -15.50
CA ASN A 224 16.27 2.17 -14.18
C ASN A 224 16.98 0.87 -13.80
N SER A 225 16.71 -0.25 -14.47
CA SER A 225 17.33 -1.53 -14.10
C SER A 225 17.52 -2.51 -15.26
N PRO A 226 18.76 -2.95 -15.55
CA PRO A 226 19.06 -3.85 -16.66
C PRO A 226 18.52 -5.27 -16.44
N GLU A 227 18.28 -5.68 -15.19
CA GLU A 227 17.76 -7.02 -14.87
C GLU A 227 16.22 -7.11 -14.91
N MET A 228 15.54 -5.97 -15.03
CA MET A 228 14.08 -5.87 -14.99
C MET A 228 13.44 -6.81 -16.01
N GLU A 229 14.00 -6.88 -17.21
CA GLU A 229 13.49 -7.73 -18.29
C GLU A 229 13.45 -9.20 -17.87
N GLY A 230 14.51 -9.71 -17.24
CA GLY A 230 14.56 -11.09 -16.76
C GLY A 230 13.54 -11.37 -15.66
N LEU A 231 13.30 -10.41 -14.76
CA LEU A 231 12.31 -10.54 -13.70
C LEU A 231 10.88 -10.56 -14.26
N LEU A 232 10.57 -9.66 -15.19
CA LEU A 232 9.26 -9.57 -15.83
C LEU A 232 8.95 -10.81 -16.68
N LEU A 233 9.94 -11.36 -17.41
CA LEU A 233 9.75 -12.61 -18.15
C LEU A 233 9.52 -13.82 -17.25
N LYS A 234 10.15 -13.84 -16.07
CA LYS A 234 10.00 -14.93 -15.09
C LYS A 234 8.69 -14.86 -14.33
N ILE A 235 8.28 -13.65 -13.91
CA ILE A 235 7.12 -13.45 -13.03
C ILE A 235 5.83 -13.24 -13.83
N GLN A 236 5.93 -12.64 -15.01
CA GLN A 236 4.83 -12.30 -15.90
C GLN A 236 3.67 -11.60 -15.14
N PRO A 237 3.92 -10.44 -14.50
CA PRO A 237 2.88 -9.75 -13.75
C PRO A 237 1.75 -9.27 -14.67
N VAL A 238 0.54 -9.25 -14.14
CA VAL A 238 -0.63 -8.65 -14.79
C VAL A 238 -0.90 -7.28 -14.16
N ILE A 239 -1.04 -6.27 -15.01
CA ILE A 239 -1.34 -4.91 -14.61
C ILE A 239 -2.84 -4.64 -14.76
N LEU A 240 -3.50 -4.27 -13.67
CA LEU A 240 -4.88 -3.85 -13.60
C LEU A 240 -4.92 -2.32 -13.61
N HIS A 241 -5.37 -1.73 -14.71
CA HIS A 241 -5.37 -0.27 -14.86
C HIS A 241 -6.73 0.32 -14.54
N VAL A 242 -6.77 1.24 -13.57
CA VAL A 242 -7.99 1.83 -13.02
C VAL A 242 -8.02 3.33 -13.27
N GLU A 243 -9.10 3.80 -13.87
CA GLU A 243 -9.35 5.23 -14.13
C GLU A 243 -10.70 5.64 -13.54
N ARG A 244 -10.98 6.95 -13.56
CA ARG A 244 -12.32 7.46 -13.27
C ARG A 244 -13.06 7.73 -14.57
N ASP A 245 -14.31 7.30 -14.66
CA ASP A 245 -15.19 7.64 -15.79
C ASP A 245 -15.58 9.13 -15.77
N GLN A 246 -16.32 9.58 -16.78
CA GLN A 246 -16.80 10.97 -16.88
C GLN A 246 -17.66 11.41 -15.68
N ALA A 247 -18.28 10.45 -14.97
CA ALA A 247 -19.05 10.70 -13.77
C ALA A 247 -18.19 10.63 -12.49
N GLY A 248 -16.86 10.52 -12.63
CA GLY A 248 -15.90 10.43 -11.54
C GLY A 248 -15.88 9.07 -10.85
N ARG A 249 -16.53 8.03 -11.38
CA ARG A 249 -16.59 6.71 -10.73
C ARG A 249 -15.38 5.86 -11.10
N PRO A 250 -14.77 5.12 -10.16
CA PRO A 250 -13.64 4.26 -10.46
C PRO A 250 -14.06 3.09 -11.35
N ARG A 251 -13.29 2.84 -12.41
CA ARG A 251 -13.49 1.77 -13.40
C ARG A 251 -12.18 1.07 -13.69
N LEU A 252 -12.18 -0.26 -13.67
CA LEU A 252 -11.10 -1.03 -14.30
C LEU A 252 -11.27 -0.91 -15.81
N THR A 253 -10.35 -0.20 -16.46
CA THR A 253 -10.44 0.08 -17.90
C THR A 253 -9.66 -0.93 -18.71
N ARG A 254 -8.48 -1.37 -18.22
CA ARG A 254 -7.60 -2.29 -18.95
C ARG A 254 -7.04 -3.38 -18.02
N ILE A 255 -6.88 -4.58 -18.56
CA ILE A 255 -6.14 -5.70 -17.94
C ILE A 255 -4.99 -6.03 -18.88
N LEU A 256 -3.77 -5.83 -18.44
CA LEU A 256 -2.58 -5.90 -19.28
C LEU A 256 -1.63 -6.97 -18.77
N GLU A 257 -1.07 -7.78 -19.65
CA GLU A 257 -0.06 -8.78 -19.31
C GLU A 257 1.26 -8.41 -19.97
N THR A 258 2.36 -8.59 -19.24
CA THR A 258 3.70 -8.47 -19.81
C THR A 258 4.00 -9.64 -20.72
N GLN A 259 4.27 -9.38 -21.99
CA GLN A 259 4.62 -10.39 -22.98
C GLN A 259 6.00 -10.12 -23.59
N PRO A 260 6.79 -11.17 -23.89
CA PRO A 260 8.01 -11.03 -24.66
C PRO A 260 7.69 -10.45 -26.05
N HIS A 261 8.55 -9.56 -26.52
CA HIS A 261 8.52 -8.97 -27.86
C HIS A 261 9.93 -8.97 -28.46
N ALA A 262 10.02 -8.74 -29.78
CA ALA A 262 11.27 -8.88 -30.52
C ALA A 262 12.43 -8.03 -29.98
N HIS A 263 12.14 -6.91 -29.28
CA HIS A 263 13.13 -5.97 -28.75
C HIS A 263 12.88 -5.64 -27.26
N GLY A 264 12.35 -6.60 -26.49
CA GLY A 264 12.13 -6.44 -25.05
C GLY A 264 10.77 -6.95 -24.60
N ILE A 265 10.08 -6.19 -23.76
CA ILE A 265 8.77 -6.54 -23.20
C ILE A 265 7.74 -5.53 -23.65
N ARG A 266 6.52 -6.02 -23.93
CA ARG A 266 5.36 -5.17 -24.22
C ARG A 266 4.20 -5.52 -23.30
N LEU A 267 3.27 -4.58 -23.16
CA LEU A 267 1.97 -4.83 -22.52
C LEU A 267 0.97 -5.29 -23.58
N ALA A 268 0.34 -6.43 -23.35
CA ALA A 268 -0.72 -6.96 -24.18
C ALA A 268 -2.03 -6.99 -23.39
N GLU A 269 -3.12 -6.55 -24.01
CA GLU A 269 -4.42 -6.50 -23.33
C GLU A 269 -5.10 -7.88 -23.30
N ILE A 270 -5.47 -8.31 -22.09
CA ILE A 270 -6.30 -9.48 -21.86
C ILE A 270 -7.75 -9.05 -22.04
N LYS A 271 -8.38 -9.51 -23.13
CA LYS A 271 -9.80 -9.28 -23.36
C LYS A 271 -10.62 -10.23 -22.46
N PRO A 272 -11.52 -9.71 -21.61
CA PRO A 272 -12.47 -10.55 -20.89
C PRO A 272 -13.36 -11.27 -21.91
N ALA A 273 -13.44 -12.60 -21.84
CA ALA A 273 -14.32 -13.40 -22.67
C ALA A 273 -15.79 -13.32 -22.23
#